data_AF-A0A4P9ZAK6-F1
#
_entry.id   AF-A0A4P9ZAK6-F1
#
_cell.length_a   1.000
_cell.length_b   1.000
_cell.length_c   1.000
_cell.angle_alpha   90.00
_cell.angle_beta   90.00
_cell.angle_gamma   90.00
#
_symmetry.space_group_name_H-M   'P 1'
#
loop_
_entity.id
_entity.type
_entity.pdbx_description
1 polymer ?
#
loop_
_entity_poly.entity_id
_entity_poly.type
_entity_poly.pdbx_seq_one_letter_code
_entity_poly.pdbx_strand_id
1 'polypeptide(L)'
;LAAVEALIRNELESTNTAAVHPRAMEVLPLSTNLPCPLLLADVARLEELMETDSSGDALHVLSPAIDMERYVEFGSGDDIEYDRMYTALSYGILRVRNSRLMQQNMRQGLDAQRALKMAVDDFGRMYSGQIQRKRLQVDEINGERLRKQTQFEPVGGYLEMRWQSGIQLLADKGIALMEDA
;
A
#
# COMPACT_ATOMS: atom_id res chain seq x y z
N LEU A 1 21.78 15.61 15.42
CA LEU A 1 20.38 15.43 14.96
C LEU A 1 19.44 16.36 15.72
N ALA A 2 19.34 16.28 17.06
CA ALA A 2 18.45 17.14 17.85
C ALA A 2 18.63 18.67 17.65
N ALA A 3 19.88 19.16 17.52
CA ALA A 3 20.14 20.58 17.27
C ALA A 3 19.72 21.05 15.86
N VAL A 4 19.84 20.15 14.87
CA VAL A 4 19.41 20.41 13.48
C VAL A 4 17.88 20.42 13.40
N GLU A 5 17.21 19.51 14.10
CA GLU A 5 15.75 19.48 14.19
C GLU A 5 15.18 20.73 14.88
N ALA A 6 15.84 21.25 15.91
CA ALA A 6 15.44 22.51 16.55
C ALA A 6 15.54 23.70 15.59
N LEU A 7 16.61 23.76 14.79
CA LEU A 7 16.78 24.76 13.72
C LEU A 7 15.73 24.61 12.61
N ILE A 8 15.43 23.38 12.19
CA ILE A 8 14.38 23.10 11.21
C ILE A 8 13.02 23.54 11.73
N ARG A 9 12.68 23.29 13.00
CA ARG A 9 11.41 23.73 13.61
C ARG A 9 11.29 25.25 13.61
N ASN A 10 12.36 25.95 13.95
CA ASN A 10 12.40 27.41 13.97
C ASN A 10 12.20 28.01 12.56
N GLU A 11 12.76 27.39 11.53
CA GLU A 11 12.53 27.77 10.12
C GLU A 11 11.13 27.39 9.61
N LEU A 12 10.53 26.33 10.16
CA LEU A 12 9.16 25.92 9.85
C LEU A 12 8.12 26.91 10.40
N GLU A 13 8.44 27.56 11.52
CA GLU A 13 7.60 28.61 12.11
C GLU A 13 7.69 29.93 11.32
N SER A 14 8.83 30.20 10.67
CA SER A 14 9.05 31.40 9.86
C SER A 14 8.54 31.28 8.41
N THR A 15 8.32 30.06 7.92
CA THR A 15 7.91 29.79 6.54
C THR A 15 6.45 29.33 6.44
N ASN A 16 5.71 29.88 5.47
CA ASN A 16 4.32 29.49 5.24
C ASN A 16 4.24 28.11 4.56
N THR A 17 4.03 27.07 5.36
CA THR A 17 3.88 25.68 4.91
C THR A 17 2.49 25.34 4.36
N ALA A 18 1.54 26.28 4.39
CA ALA A 18 0.21 26.07 3.82
C ALA A 18 0.21 26.06 2.27
N ALA A 19 1.27 26.61 1.64
CA ALA A 19 1.47 26.54 0.21
C ALA A 19 1.99 25.14 -0.19
N VAL A 20 1.07 24.22 -0.45
CA VAL A 20 1.41 22.89 -0.93
C VAL A 20 2.00 22.99 -2.35
N HIS A 21 3.02 22.19 -2.64
CA HIS A 21 3.62 22.10 -3.98
C HIS A 21 2.53 21.86 -5.05
N PRO A 22 2.54 22.57 -6.21
CA PRO A 22 1.46 22.50 -7.21
C PRO A 22 1.12 21.08 -7.67
N ARG A 23 2.11 20.19 -7.71
CA ARG A 23 1.93 18.77 -8.09
C ARG A 23 1.26 17.90 -7.02
N ALA A 24 1.08 18.40 -5.80
CA ALA A 24 0.23 17.74 -4.81
C ALA A 24 -1.27 17.97 -5.09
N MET A 25 -1.60 18.96 -5.92
CA MET A 25 -2.96 19.16 -6.44
C MET A 25 -3.24 18.32 -7.70
N GLU A 26 -2.22 17.68 -8.28
CA GLU A 26 -2.44 16.62 -9.25
C GLU A 26 -3.03 15.43 -8.48
N VAL A 27 -4.36 15.35 -8.47
CA VAL A 27 -5.09 14.18 -7.99
C VAL A 27 -4.61 13.00 -8.85
N LEU A 28 -3.63 12.27 -8.34
CA LEU A 28 -3.33 10.94 -8.86
C LEU A 28 -4.65 10.17 -8.81
N PRO A 29 -5.01 9.43 -9.88
CA PRO A 29 -6.20 8.61 -9.85
C PRO A 29 -6.12 7.71 -8.63
N LEU A 30 -6.94 8.02 -7.62
CA LEU A 30 -7.08 7.20 -6.44
C LEU A 30 -7.50 5.80 -6.91
N SER A 31 -7.21 4.77 -6.12
CA SER A 31 -7.52 3.36 -6.39
C SER A 31 -9.01 3.06 -6.63
N THR A 32 -9.89 4.08 -6.66
CA THR A 32 -11.30 4.02 -7.04
C THR A 32 -11.54 3.75 -8.52
N ASN A 33 -10.50 3.64 -9.36
CA ASN A 33 -10.63 3.22 -10.76
C ASN A 33 -10.80 1.70 -10.95
N LEU A 34 -11.19 0.95 -9.92
CA LEU A 34 -11.80 -0.35 -10.17
C LEU A 34 -13.12 -0.11 -10.92
N PRO A 35 -13.47 -0.93 -11.93
CA PRO A 35 -14.77 -0.86 -12.60
C PRO A 35 -15.87 -1.40 -11.68
N CYS A 36 -16.01 -0.81 -10.50
CA CYS A 36 -17.09 -1.05 -9.56
C CYS A 36 -18.06 0.12 -9.69
N PRO A 37 -19.32 -0.09 -10.13
CA PRO A 37 -20.30 0.99 -10.17
C PRO A 37 -20.38 1.67 -8.80
N LEU A 38 -20.44 3.01 -8.76
CA LEU A 38 -20.37 3.80 -7.52
C LEU A 38 -21.32 3.30 -6.42
N LEU A 39 -22.54 2.88 -6.81
CA LEU A 39 -23.53 2.32 -5.89
C LEU A 39 -23.06 1.01 -5.24
N LEU A 40 -22.33 0.16 -5.96
CA LEU A 40 -21.79 -1.08 -5.44
C LEU A 40 -20.61 -0.83 -4.49
N ALA A 41 -19.79 0.18 -4.78
CA ALA A 41 -18.74 0.63 -3.87
C ALA A 41 -19.32 1.23 -2.57
N ASP A 42 -20.40 1.99 -2.67
CA ASP A 42 -21.10 2.54 -1.51
C ASP A 42 -21.76 1.44 -0.67
N VAL A 43 -22.37 0.42 -1.30
CA VAL A 43 -22.93 -0.75 -0.60
C VAL A 43 -21.82 -1.53 0.12
N ALA A 44 -20.70 -1.83 -0.55
CA ALA A 44 -19.58 -2.54 0.07
C ALA A 44 -19.01 -1.79 1.29
N ARG A 45 -18.87 -0.47 1.17
CA ARG A 45 -18.41 0.37 2.28
C ARG A 45 -19.41 0.38 3.45
N LEU A 46 -20.71 0.39 3.17
CA LEU A 46 -21.75 0.35 4.20
C LEU A 46 -21.77 -1.02 4.90
N GLU A 47 -21.60 -2.12 4.18
CA GLU A 47 -21.47 -3.46 4.77
C GLU A 47 -20.26 -3.55 5.72
N GLU A 48 -19.09 -3.07 5.31
CA GLU A 48 -17.87 -3.08 6.15
C GLU A 48 -18.03 -2.27 7.45
N LEU A 49 -18.75 -1.16 7.41
CA LEU A 49 -19.06 -0.34 8.59
C LEU A 49 -20.10 -1.01 9.52
N MET A 50 -20.99 -1.84 8.97
CA MET A 50 -22.04 -2.54 9.72
C MET A 50 -21.56 -3.83 10.39
N GLU A 51 -20.51 -4.49 9.85
CA GLU A 51 -19.91 -5.68 10.45
C GLU A 51 -19.28 -5.44 11.84
N THR A 52 -18.86 -4.20 12.14
CA THR A 52 -18.23 -3.86 13.42
C THR A 52 -19.18 -3.77 14.62
N ASP A 53 -20.49 -3.58 14.41
CA ASP A 53 -21.43 -3.20 15.48
C ASP A 53 -22.58 -4.21 15.71
N SER A 54 -22.72 -5.28 14.92
CA SER A 54 -23.87 -6.18 15.03
C SER A 54 -23.49 -7.62 15.32
N SER A 55 -23.71 -8.03 16.57
CA SER A 55 -23.85 -9.43 16.93
C SER A 55 -25.14 -9.98 16.33
N GLY A 56 -25.04 -10.58 15.14
CA GLY A 56 -26.07 -11.44 14.57
C GLY A 56 -26.94 -10.77 13.50
N ASP A 57 -26.85 -11.32 12.28
CA ASP A 57 -27.73 -11.07 11.13
C ASP A 57 -27.46 -9.78 10.33
N ALA A 58 -26.19 -9.55 9.94
CA ALA A 58 -25.88 -8.61 8.87
C ALA A 58 -26.24 -9.24 7.51
N LEU A 59 -27.28 -8.72 6.86
CA LEU A 59 -27.68 -9.11 5.51
C LEU A 59 -26.55 -8.71 4.52
N HIS A 60 -25.63 -9.63 4.23
CA HIS A 60 -24.59 -9.44 3.22
C HIS A 60 -25.22 -9.47 1.81
N VAL A 61 -25.60 -8.29 1.29
CA VAL A 61 -26.13 -8.09 -0.06
C VAL A 61 -25.11 -8.53 -1.12
N LEU A 62 -23.81 -8.44 -0.80
CA LEU A 62 -22.72 -8.83 -1.69
C LEU A 62 -22.22 -10.27 -1.52
N SER A 63 -22.82 -11.07 -0.62
CA SER A 63 -22.43 -12.47 -0.53
C SER A 63 -22.73 -13.17 -1.87
N PRO A 64 -21.72 -13.72 -2.57
CA PRO A 64 -21.94 -14.42 -3.84
C PRO A 64 -22.63 -15.77 -3.65
N ALA A 65 -22.92 -16.16 -2.40
CA ALA A 65 -23.58 -17.40 -2.04
C ALA A 65 -24.96 -17.11 -1.47
N ILE A 66 -25.96 -17.87 -1.91
CA ILE A 66 -27.29 -17.90 -1.30
C ILE A 66 -27.09 -18.34 0.15
N ASP A 67 -27.35 -17.43 1.09
CA ASP A 67 -27.39 -17.76 2.51
C ASP A 67 -28.53 -18.76 2.74
N MET A 68 -28.17 -19.93 3.24
CA MET A 68 -29.10 -21.03 3.49
C MET A 68 -29.60 -21.04 4.93
N GLU A 69 -29.07 -20.21 5.83
CA GLU A 69 -29.43 -20.21 7.26
C GLU A 69 -30.93 -19.94 7.45
N ARG A 70 -31.51 -19.02 6.64
CA ARG A 70 -32.96 -18.74 6.60
C ARG A 70 -33.82 -19.92 6.13
N TYR A 71 -33.22 -20.93 5.50
CA TYR A 71 -33.88 -22.09 4.89
C TYR A 71 -33.61 -23.41 5.65
N VAL A 72 -33.08 -23.34 6.87
CA VAL A 72 -32.84 -24.53 7.72
C VAL A 72 -33.99 -24.78 8.70
N GLU A 73 -34.71 -23.74 9.12
CA GLU A 73 -35.82 -23.84 10.09
C GLU A 73 -37.17 -23.46 9.44
N PHE A 74 -38.15 -24.38 9.51
CA PHE A 74 -39.45 -24.25 8.86
C PHE A 74 -40.62 -24.04 9.83
N GLY A 75 -40.32 -23.71 11.09
CA GLY A 75 -41.28 -23.71 12.20
C GLY A 75 -41.53 -25.12 12.76
N SER A 76 -42.18 -25.19 13.93
CA SER A 76 -42.64 -26.47 14.52
C SER A 76 -44.08 -26.35 15.00
N GLY A 77 -44.91 -27.36 14.71
CA GLY A 77 -46.33 -27.38 15.08
C GLY A 77 -47.29 -26.84 14.00
N ASP A 78 -48.16 -25.90 14.38
CA ASP A 78 -49.31 -25.41 13.58
C ASP A 78 -48.98 -24.19 12.67
N ASP A 79 -47.75 -23.66 12.76
CA ASP A 79 -47.27 -22.49 12.00
C ASP A 79 -46.08 -22.88 11.10
N ILE A 80 -46.33 -23.84 10.20
CA ILE A 80 -45.34 -24.31 9.22
C ILE A 80 -45.32 -23.33 8.05
N GLU A 81 -44.15 -22.75 7.79
CA GLU A 81 -43.97 -21.79 6.70
C GLU A 81 -43.68 -22.53 5.37
N TYR A 82 -44.74 -23.02 4.75
CA TYR A 82 -44.69 -23.84 3.52
C TYR A 82 -43.91 -23.16 2.37
N ASP A 83 -44.01 -21.84 2.22
CA ASP A 83 -43.32 -21.09 1.17
C ASP A 83 -41.79 -21.19 1.31
N ARG A 84 -41.27 -21.11 2.54
CA ARG A 84 -39.83 -21.30 2.81
C ARG A 84 -39.40 -22.73 2.55
N MET A 85 -40.23 -23.71 2.90
CA MET A 85 -39.96 -25.13 2.65
C MET A 85 -39.88 -25.43 1.16
N TYR A 86 -40.82 -24.95 0.34
CA TYR A 86 -40.79 -25.12 -1.12
C TYR A 86 -39.62 -24.39 -1.76
N THR A 87 -39.29 -23.19 -1.26
CA THR A 87 -38.12 -22.44 -1.72
C THR A 87 -36.83 -23.19 -1.41
N ALA A 88 -36.67 -23.71 -0.19
CA ALA A 88 -35.52 -24.52 0.22
C ALA A 88 -35.38 -25.79 -0.62
N LEU A 89 -36.49 -26.47 -0.93
CA LEU A 89 -36.50 -27.62 -1.84
C LEU A 89 -36.03 -27.23 -3.24
N SER A 90 -36.52 -26.11 -3.79
CA SER A 90 -36.12 -25.62 -5.10
C SER A 90 -34.61 -25.33 -5.17
N TYR A 91 -34.05 -24.72 -4.12
CA TYR A 91 -32.62 -24.51 -3.98
C TYR A 91 -31.85 -25.81 -3.79
N GLY A 92 -32.40 -26.80 -3.08
CA GLY A 92 -31.84 -28.15 -2.99
C GLY A 92 -31.72 -28.81 -4.37
N ILE A 93 -32.77 -28.74 -5.19
CA ILE A 93 -32.76 -29.28 -6.56
C ILE A 93 -31.73 -28.56 -7.43
N LEU A 94 -31.68 -27.22 -7.37
CA LEU A 94 -30.68 -26.42 -8.09
C LEU A 94 -29.25 -26.76 -7.64
N ARG A 95 -29.02 -26.93 -6.34
CA ARG A 95 -27.72 -27.32 -5.78
C ARG A 95 -27.28 -28.69 -6.28
N VAL A 96 -28.18 -29.67 -6.30
CA VAL A 96 -27.87 -31.01 -6.84
C VAL A 96 -27.52 -30.93 -8.32
N ARG A 97 -28.29 -30.16 -9.10
CA ARG A 97 -28.01 -29.94 -10.52
C ARG A 97 -26.65 -29.25 -10.73
N ASN A 98 -26.36 -28.20 -9.97
CA ASN A 98 -25.09 -27.48 -10.02
C ASN A 98 -23.91 -28.37 -9.63
N SER A 99 -24.06 -29.19 -8.58
CA SER A 99 -23.06 -30.17 -8.17
C SER A 99 -22.78 -31.19 -9.27
N ARG A 100 -23.83 -31.71 -9.91
CA ARG A 100 -23.70 -32.64 -11.04
C ARG A 100 -22.99 -31.98 -12.23
N LEU A 101 -23.33 -30.73 -12.55
CA LEU A 101 -22.65 -29.96 -13.60
C LEU A 101 -21.17 -29.71 -13.24
N MET A 102 -20.86 -29.39 -11.99
CA MET A 102 -19.47 -29.26 -11.54
C MET A 102 -18.71 -30.58 -11.67
N GLN A 103 -19.32 -31.71 -11.32
CA GLN A 103 -18.70 -33.03 -11.48
C GLN A 103 -18.45 -33.37 -12.95
N GLN A 104 -19.41 -33.06 -13.84
CA GLN A 104 -19.26 -33.26 -15.28
C GLN A 104 -18.17 -32.36 -15.88
N ASN A 105 -18.07 -31.11 -15.40
CA ASN A 105 -17.09 -30.14 -15.86
C ASN A 105 -15.81 -30.13 -15.02
N MET A 106 -15.62 -31.11 -14.12
CA MET A 106 -14.51 -31.14 -13.16
C MET A 106 -13.16 -31.00 -13.85
N ARG A 107 -13.00 -31.63 -15.03
CA ARG A 107 -11.77 -31.56 -15.80
C ARG A 107 -11.47 -30.14 -16.30
N GLN A 108 -12.48 -29.45 -16.83
CA GLN A 108 -12.36 -28.05 -17.28
C GLN A 108 -12.07 -27.13 -16.08
N GLY A 109 -12.70 -27.39 -14.93
CA GLY A 109 -12.42 -26.68 -13.68
C GLY A 109 -10.97 -26.85 -13.21
N LEU A 110 -10.44 -28.08 -13.25
CA LEU A 110 -9.04 -28.36 -12.90
C LEU A 110 -8.07 -27.72 -13.89
N ASP A 111 -8.39 -27.70 -15.19
CA ASP A 111 -7.57 -27.04 -16.20
C ASP A 111 -7.55 -25.52 -16.01
N ALA A 112 -8.72 -24.90 -15.73
CA ALA A 112 -8.81 -23.48 -15.41
C ALA A 112 -8.08 -23.13 -14.11
N GLN A 113 -8.20 -23.98 -13.07
CA GLN A 113 -7.48 -23.80 -11.81
C GLN A 113 -5.96 -23.87 -12.02
N ARG A 114 -5.48 -24.81 -12.84
CA ARG A 114 -4.07 -24.92 -13.20
C ARG A 114 -3.58 -23.68 -13.96
N ALA A 115 -4.36 -23.19 -14.94
CA ALA A 115 -4.03 -21.98 -15.67
C ALA A 115 -3.96 -20.75 -14.76
N LEU A 116 -4.91 -20.59 -13.84
CA LEU A 116 -4.91 -19.49 -12.87
C LEU A 116 -3.70 -19.58 -11.93
N LYS A 117 -3.36 -20.78 -11.45
CA LYS A 117 -2.16 -20.99 -10.64
C LYS A 117 -0.89 -20.59 -11.38
N MET A 118 -0.75 -21.00 -12.64
CA MET A 118 0.40 -20.61 -13.48
C MET A 118 0.49 -19.10 -13.66
N ALA A 119 -0.64 -18.43 -13.92
CA ALA A 119 -0.67 -16.98 -14.04
C ALA A 119 -0.23 -16.28 -12.75
N VAL A 120 -0.70 -16.76 -11.58
CA VAL A 120 -0.28 -16.24 -10.27
C VAL A 120 1.22 -16.43 -10.04
N ASP A 121 1.76 -17.60 -10.37
CA ASP A 121 3.19 -17.89 -10.26
C ASP A 121 4.02 -16.97 -11.18
N ASP A 122 3.55 -16.72 -12.40
CA ASP A 122 4.20 -15.82 -13.36
C ASP A 122 4.19 -14.37 -12.86
N PHE A 123 3.07 -13.89 -12.31
CA PHE A 123 3.03 -12.59 -11.64
C PHE A 123 4.02 -12.52 -10.47
N GLY A 124 4.09 -13.57 -9.66
CA GLY A 124 5.06 -13.67 -8.56
C GLY A 124 6.51 -13.52 -9.05
N ARG A 125 6.87 -14.20 -10.14
CA ARG A 125 8.20 -14.06 -10.76
C ARG A 125 8.44 -12.67 -11.31
N MET A 126 7.45 -12.06 -11.97
CA MET A 126 7.57 -10.70 -12.48
C MET A 126 7.82 -9.69 -11.36
N TYR A 127 7.05 -9.74 -10.27
CA TYR A 127 7.23 -8.84 -9.13
C TYR A 127 8.57 -9.05 -8.44
N SER A 128 9.00 -10.30 -8.24
CA SER A 128 10.33 -10.61 -7.70
C SER A 128 11.44 -10.03 -8.57
N GLY A 129 11.34 -10.17 -9.89
CA GLY A 129 12.29 -9.58 -10.84
C GLY A 129 12.33 -8.05 -10.81
N GLN A 130 11.18 -7.39 -10.60
CA GLN A 130 11.13 -5.93 -10.44
C GLN A 130 11.75 -5.48 -9.12
N ILE A 131 11.53 -6.22 -8.03
CA ILE A 131 12.15 -5.93 -6.72
C ILE A 131 13.68 -6.04 -6.84
N GLN A 132 14.19 -7.09 -7.47
CA GLN A 132 15.62 -7.28 -7.68
C GLN A 132 16.21 -6.14 -8.52
N ARG A 133 15.56 -5.75 -9.62
CA ARG A 133 15.98 -4.59 -10.43
C ARG A 133 16.05 -3.31 -9.62
N LYS A 134 15.01 -3.03 -8.81
CA LYS A 134 15.01 -1.85 -7.94
C LYS A 134 16.13 -1.88 -6.90
N ARG A 135 16.43 -3.04 -6.32
CA ARG A 135 17.56 -3.20 -5.39
C ARG A 135 18.89 -2.89 -6.06
N LEU A 136 19.15 -3.46 -7.24
CA LEU A 136 20.36 -3.18 -8.01
C LEU A 136 20.49 -1.69 -8.35
N GLN A 137 19.39 -1.04 -8.73
CA GLN A 137 19.39 0.39 -9.02
C GLN A 137 19.69 1.24 -7.78
N VAL A 138 19.18 0.86 -6.61
CA VAL A 138 19.50 1.53 -5.35
C VAL A 138 20.98 1.35 -5.00
N ASP A 139 21.51 0.14 -5.18
CA ASP A 139 22.92 -0.17 -4.90
C ASP A 139 23.85 0.62 -5.84
N GLU A 140 23.49 0.74 -7.12
CA GLU A 140 24.20 1.57 -8.10
C GLU A 140 24.23 3.05 -7.68
N ILE A 141 23.07 3.63 -7.34
CA ILE A 141 22.96 5.03 -6.89
C ILE A 141 23.77 5.25 -5.61
N ASN A 142 23.72 4.32 -4.65
CA ASN A 142 24.49 4.40 -3.43
C ASN A 142 26.00 4.28 -3.70
N GLY A 143 26.40 3.41 -4.60
CA GLY A 143 27.79 3.28 -5.05
C GLY A 143 28.31 4.56 -5.71
N GLU A 144 27.51 5.19 -6.57
CA GLU A 144 27.85 6.49 -7.16
C GLU A 144 27.94 7.61 -6.11
N ARG A 145 26.99 7.64 -5.16
CA ARG A 145 27.00 8.62 -4.06
C ARG A 145 28.26 8.46 -3.22
N LEU A 146 28.59 7.23 -2.85
CA LEU A 146 29.81 6.93 -2.10
C LEU A 146 31.06 7.36 -2.89
N ARG A 147 31.12 7.04 -4.19
CA ARG A 147 32.25 7.45 -5.05
C ARG A 147 32.41 8.97 -5.11
N LYS A 148 31.31 9.71 -5.23
CA LYS A 148 31.36 11.18 -5.21
C LYS A 148 31.84 11.67 -3.84
N GLN A 149 31.29 11.14 -2.75
CA GLN A 149 31.69 11.53 -1.39
C GLN A 149 33.18 11.28 -1.13
N THR A 150 33.71 10.12 -1.50
CA THR A 150 35.13 9.80 -1.31
C THR A 150 36.07 10.65 -2.17
N GLN A 151 35.60 11.14 -3.32
CA GLN A 151 36.36 12.09 -4.14
C GLN A 151 36.37 13.51 -3.55
N PHE A 152 35.28 13.93 -2.91
CA PHE A 152 35.15 15.27 -2.32
C PHE A 152 35.75 15.40 -0.92
N GLU A 153 35.74 14.34 -0.11
CA GLU A 153 36.28 14.32 1.25
C GLU A 153 37.74 14.83 1.35
N PRO A 154 38.71 14.33 0.56
CA PRO A 154 40.09 14.82 0.66
C PRO A 154 40.26 16.26 0.18
N VAL A 155 39.46 16.69 -0.80
CA VAL A 155 39.47 18.08 -1.30
C VAL A 155 38.92 19.03 -0.24
N GLY A 156 37.84 18.64 0.44
CA GLY A 156 37.26 19.38 1.56
C GLY A 156 38.28 19.55 2.70
N GLY A 157 38.89 18.46 3.14
CA GLY A 157 39.90 18.49 4.21
C GLY A 157 41.11 19.35 3.85
N TYR A 158 41.61 19.28 2.62
CA TYR A 158 42.72 20.13 2.17
C TYR A 158 42.34 21.62 2.15
N LEU A 159 41.16 21.96 1.64
CA LEU A 159 40.70 23.35 1.59
C LEU A 159 40.47 23.92 2.98
N GLU A 160 39.93 23.12 3.90
CA GLU A 160 39.73 23.52 5.29
C GLU A 160 41.07 23.76 6.00
N MET A 161 42.04 22.84 5.85
CA MET A 161 43.37 23.01 6.41
C MET A 161 44.06 24.25 5.86
N ARG A 162 43.97 24.48 4.54
CA ARG A 162 44.52 25.69 3.90
C ARG A 162 43.84 26.96 4.40
N TRP A 163 42.53 26.93 4.60
CA TRP A 163 41.77 28.07 5.12
C TRP A 163 42.18 28.39 6.56
N GLN A 164 42.28 27.37 7.42
CA GLN A 164 42.75 27.51 8.80
C GLN A 164 44.19 28.04 8.85
N SER A 165 45.11 27.50 8.06
CA SER A 165 46.49 28.00 7.96
C SER A 165 46.55 29.44 7.42
N GLY A 166 45.67 29.80 6.49
CA GLY A 166 45.56 31.17 5.98
C GLY A 166 45.11 32.16 7.05
N ILE A 167 44.13 31.77 7.88
CA ILE A 167 43.69 32.56 9.04
C ILE A 167 44.80 32.68 10.07
N GLN A 168 45.48 31.58 10.41
CA GLN A 168 46.60 31.60 11.35
C GLN A 168 47.71 32.53 10.86
N LEU A 169 48.10 32.44 9.58
CA LEU A 169 49.14 33.29 9.01
C LEU A 169 48.74 34.78 9.01
N LEU A 170 47.46 35.11 8.80
CA LEU A 170 46.96 36.48 8.93
C LEU A 170 46.97 36.96 10.40
N ALA A 171 46.58 36.10 11.34
CA ALA A 171 46.61 36.39 12.76
C ALA A 171 48.05 36.61 13.25
N ASP A 172 48.98 35.72 12.88
CA ASP A 172 50.40 35.81 13.25
C ASP A 172 51.05 37.08 12.70
N LYS A 173 50.74 37.46 11.45
CA LYS A 173 51.18 38.74 10.88
C LYS A 173 50.58 39.94 11.61
N GLY A 174 49.31 39.85 12.02
CA GLY A 174 48.66 40.90 12.80
C GLY A 174 49.29 41.08 14.18
N ILE A 175 49.68 39.98 14.84
CA ILE A 175 50.38 40.00 16.13
C ILE A 175 51.78 40.58 15.96
N ALA A 176 52.55 40.14 14.98
CA ALA A 176 53.90 40.66 14.73
C ALA A 176 53.90 42.17 14.44
N LEU A 177 52.92 42.66 13.67
CA LEU A 177 52.75 44.10 13.43
C LEU A 177 52.36 44.89 14.69
N MET A 178 51.74 44.26 15.68
CA MET A 178 51.44 44.90 16.97
C MET A 178 52.59 44.82 17.97
N GLU A 179 53.51 43.87 17.82
CA GLU A 179 54.76 43.81 18.62
C GLU A 179 55.84 44.76 18.10
N ASP A 180 55.84 45.06 16.80
CA ASP A 180 56.77 46.00 16.16
C ASP A 180 56.34 47.49 16.25
N ALA A 181 55.17 47.79 16.84
CA ALA A 181 54.60 49.13 17.01
C ALA A 181 54.74 49.64 18.46
#